data_AF-A0A6J3DCI9-F1
#
_entry.id   AF-A0A6J3DCI9-F1
#
_cell.length_a   1.000
_cell.length_b   1.000
_cell.length_c   1.000
_cell.angle_alpha   90.00
_cell.angle_beta   90.00
_cell.angle_gamma   90.00
#
_symmetry.space_group_name_H-M   'P 1'
#
loop_
_entity.id
_entity.type
_entity.pdbx_description
1 polymer ?
#
loop_
_entity_poly.entity_id
_entity_poly.type
_entity_poly.pdbx_seq_one_letter_code
_entity_poly.pdbx_strand_id
1 'polypeptide(L)'
;MEKRSTSRGRGSATSIAGGTGIGTGTGTGRGSGRWALLAALCLALPLPVPALPPPVRSLVPELRRSRALLEAARASLLSLKERGTLGFECTLEEVDLEDITKDRINTLKACTSEDPRTGNCPVLESPTFDKHKCLQGIYEDLKTYRAELSDQKVLTSIDEMMKAMQPGSPGALQPPPSAALTSFKDRMRLCGVLHAFRIRAVTIDRMMNYLSAL
;
A
#
# COMPACT_ATOMS: atom_id res chain seq x y z
N MET A 1 -49.10 -15.94 20.89
CA MET A 1 -48.85 -14.49 21.08
C MET A 1 -47.60 -14.17 20.28
N GLU A 2 -47.67 -14.05 18.95
CA GLU A 2 -48.20 -12.88 18.19
C GLU A 2 -47.42 -11.62 18.58
N LYS A 3 -46.59 -11.01 17.72
CA LYS A 3 -47.05 -10.28 16.52
C LYS A 3 -46.03 -10.27 15.38
N ARG A 4 -46.57 -10.53 14.19
CA ARG A 4 -46.15 -10.09 12.86
C ARG A 4 -46.42 -8.57 12.71
N SER A 5 -45.53 -7.85 12.04
CA SER A 5 -45.86 -6.59 11.37
C SER A 5 -45.09 -6.43 10.07
N THR A 6 -45.84 -6.50 8.97
CA THR A 6 -45.51 -6.16 7.58
C THR A 6 -45.80 -4.68 7.30
N SER A 7 -44.98 -4.02 6.48
CA SER A 7 -45.38 -2.84 5.67
C SER A 7 -44.27 -2.53 4.64
N ARG A 8 -44.43 -2.83 3.35
CA ARG A 8 -45.11 -2.08 2.25
C ARG A 8 -44.19 -1.00 1.64
N GLY A 9 -43.95 -1.14 0.33
CA GLY A 9 -42.89 -0.45 -0.40
C GLY A 9 -43.23 0.92 -0.98
N ARG A 10 -42.30 1.44 -1.79
CA ARG A 10 -42.54 2.51 -2.76
C ARG A 10 -41.46 2.47 -3.84
N GLY A 11 -41.87 2.15 -5.06
CA GLY A 11 -41.07 2.41 -6.25
C GLY A 11 -41.09 3.91 -6.57
N SER A 12 -40.04 4.37 -7.23
CA SER A 12 -40.08 5.61 -8.02
C SER A 12 -39.13 5.45 -9.19
N ALA A 13 -39.71 5.23 -10.36
CA ALA A 13 -39.07 5.43 -11.64
C ALA A 13 -39.25 6.90 -12.04
N THR A 14 -38.20 7.52 -12.57
CA THR A 14 -38.35 8.78 -13.32
C THR A 14 -37.40 8.77 -14.51
N SER A 15 -37.92 9.36 -15.57
CA SER A 15 -37.62 9.19 -16.99
C SER A 15 -36.83 10.38 -17.54
N ILE A 16 -36.00 10.11 -18.56
CA ILE A 16 -35.72 10.84 -19.81
C ILE A 16 -35.58 12.39 -19.79
N ALA A 17 -34.44 12.86 -20.30
CA ALA A 17 -34.28 13.87 -21.38
C ALA A 17 -32.76 14.03 -21.63
N GLY A 18 -32.20 14.03 -22.84
CA GLY A 18 -32.65 14.62 -24.10
C GLY A 18 -31.94 15.95 -24.29
N GLY A 19 -30.93 16.03 -25.16
CA GLY A 19 -30.18 17.28 -25.38
C GLY A 19 -29.04 17.19 -26.38
N THR A 20 -29.40 17.20 -27.67
CA THR A 20 -28.54 17.33 -28.86
C THR A 20 -28.00 18.76 -28.99
N GLY A 21 -26.76 18.94 -29.47
CA GLY A 21 -26.22 20.26 -29.81
C GLY A 21 -24.97 20.18 -30.69
N ILE A 22 -25.19 20.16 -32.00
CA ILE A 22 -24.19 20.24 -33.07
C ILE A 22 -23.83 21.71 -33.29
N GLY A 23 -22.53 22.01 -33.46
CA GLY A 23 -22.05 23.34 -33.85
C GLY A 23 -20.74 23.24 -34.62
N THR A 24 -20.84 23.06 -35.94
CA THR A 24 -19.75 23.14 -36.92
C THR A 24 -19.47 24.60 -37.27
N GLY A 25 -18.21 25.04 -37.13
CA GLY A 25 -17.73 26.33 -37.62
C GLY A 25 -16.48 26.15 -38.47
N THR A 26 -16.66 26.06 -39.79
CA THR A 26 -15.60 26.10 -40.80
C THR A 26 -15.26 27.55 -41.14
N GLY A 27 -14.00 27.95 -40.95
CA GLY A 27 -13.45 29.22 -41.42
C GLY A 27 -12.21 28.99 -42.25
N THR A 28 -12.35 29.05 -43.57
CA THR A 28 -11.26 29.03 -44.56
C THR A 28 -10.70 30.43 -44.75
N GLY A 29 -9.41 30.63 -44.48
CA GLY A 29 -8.69 31.86 -44.80
C GLY A 29 -7.39 31.53 -45.54
N ARG A 30 -7.40 31.72 -46.87
CA ARG A 30 -6.29 31.54 -47.79
C ARG A 30 -5.57 32.87 -47.95
N GLY A 31 -4.29 32.94 -47.55
CA GLY A 31 -3.43 34.11 -47.74
C GLY A 31 -2.01 33.68 -48.09
N SER A 32 -1.68 33.75 -49.37
CA SER A 32 -0.34 33.54 -49.92
C SER A 32 0.52 34.80 -49.75
N GLY A 33 1.78 34.66 -49.35
CA GLY A 33 2.78 35.72 -49.58
C GLY A 33 3.90 35.83 -48.54
N ARG A 34 4.95 35.04 -48.76
CA ARG A 34 6.38 35.42 -48.66
C ARG A 34 6.75 36.52 -47.63
N TRP A 35 7.01 36.12 -46.39
CA TRP A 35 7.97 36.77 -45.50
C TRP A 35 8.92 35.72 -44.93
N ALA A 36 9.58 34.99 -45.82
CA ALA A 36 10.78 34.26 -45.45
C ALA A 36 11.92 35.29 -45.42
N LEU A 37 12.35 35.69 -44.23
CA LEU A 37 13.71 36.12 -43.85
C LEU A 37 13.67 36.90 -42.53
N LEU A 38 13.33 36.25 -41.40
CA LEU A 38 13.78 36.68 -40.05
C LEU A 38 13.90 35.47 -39.08
N ALA A 39 14.16 34.25 -39.59
CA ALA A 39 14.24 33.03 -38.78
C ALA A 39 15.68 32.68 -38.33
N ALA A 40 16.54 33.69 -38.10
CA ALA A 40 17.94 33.44 -37.75
C ALA A 40 18.51 34.46 -36.77
N LEU A 41 17.79 34.78 -35.67
CA LEU A 41 18.39 35.51 -34.54
C LEU A 41 17.59 35.35 -33.23
N CYS A 42 17.31 34.10 -32.79
CA CYS A 42 16.66 33.84 -31.49
C CYS A 42 17.39 32.83 -30.59
N LEU A 43 18.65 32.45 -30.86
CA LEU A 43 19.38 31.47 -30.05
C LEU A 43 20.26 32.07 -28.93
N ALA A 44 20.02 33.33 -28.53
CA ALA A 44 20.82 33.98 -27.49
C ALA A 44 20.01 34.75 -26.43
N LEU A 45 18.74 34.38 -26.18
CA LEU A 45 18.04 34.86 -24.98
C LEU A 45 17.95 33.73 -23.95
N PRO A 46 18.52 33.89 -22.73
CA PRO A 46 18.23 32.98 -21.63
C PRO A 46 16.77 33.17 -21.24
N LEU A 47 15.91 32.24 -21.65
CA LEU A 47 14.56 32.12 -21.10
C LEU A 47 14.68 31.83 -19.60
N PRO A 48 13.97 32.57 -18.72
CA PRO A 48 13.88 32.19 -17.33
C PRO A 48 13.18 30.83 -17.26
N VAL A 49 13.97 29.79 -16.99
CA VAL A 49 13.45 28.45 -16.70
C VAL A 49 12.52 28.61 -15.51
N PRO A 50 11.22 28.31 -15.61
CA PRO A 50 10.38 28.17 -14.43
C PRO A 50 11.03 27.10 -13.58
N ALA A 51 11.59 27.48 -12.43
CA ALA A 51 12.11 26.53 -11.47
C ALA A 51 10.95 25.60 -11.11
N LEU A 52 11.02 24.37 -11.63
CA LEU A 52 10.09 23.31 -11.30
C LEU A 52 10.03 23.25 -9.76
N PRO A 53 8.84 23.32 -9.14
CA PRO A 53 8.75 23.17 -7.70
C PRO A 53 9.46 21.87 -7.33
N PRO A 54 10.26 21.85 -6.24
CA PRO A 54 10.91 20.62 -5.80
C PRO A 54 9.83 19.54 -5.68
N PRO A 55 10.11 18.30 -6.13
CA PRO A 55 9.11 17.24 -6.09
C PRO A 55 8.57 17.15 -4.67
N VAL A 56 7.25 17.32 -4.57
CA VAL A 56 6.48 17.05 -3.35
C VAL A 56 6.97 15.71 -2.84
N ARG A 57 7.48 15.68 -1.59
CA ARG A 57 8.17 14.53 -0.96
C ARG A 57 7.65 13.20 -1.51
N SER A 58 8.36 12.66 -2.49
CA SER A 58 7.92 11.45 -3.16
C SER A 58 8.06 10.30 -2.18
N LEU A 59 7.06 9.41 -2.05
CA LEU A 59 7.14 8.19 -1.22
C LEU A 59 8.19 7.17 -1.71
N VAL A 60 9.14 7.59 -2.54
CA VAL A 60 10.23 6.78 -3.08
C VAL A 60 11.09 6.14 -1.97
N PRO A 61 11.46 6.84 -0.87
CA PRO A 61 12.15 6.22 0.25
C PRO A 61 11.32 5.10 0.90
N GLU A 62 10.05 5.36 1.21
CA GLU A 62 9.10 4.44 1.84
C GLU A 62 8.87 3.21 0.95
N LEU A 63 8.72 3.42 -0.37
CA LEU A 63 8.61 2.35 -1.35
C LEU A 63 9.88 1.48 -1.37
N ARG A 64 11.07 2.09 -1.39
CA ARG A 64 12.34 1.34 -1.30
C ARG A 64 12.43 0.54 0.00
N ARG A 65 11.98 1.10 1.12
CA ARG A 65 11.94 0.39 2.41
C ARG A 65 10.94 -0.75 2.41
N SER A 66 9.77 -0.60 1.78
CA SER A 66 8.78 -1.67 1.66
C SER A 66 9.30 -2.86 0.85
N ARG A 67 10.08 -2.60 -0.21
CA ARG A 67 10.75 -3.66 -0.98
C ARG A 67 11.83 -4.35 -0.15
N ALA A 68 12.65 -3.60 0.56
CA ALA A 68 13.67 -4.16 1.45
C ALA A 68 13.05 -5.03 2.56
N LEU A 69 11.89 -4.62 3.11
CA LEU A 69 11.11 -5.37 4.07
C LEU A 69 10.67 -6.73 3.51
N LEU A 70 10.12 -6.74 2.29
CA LEU A 70 9.70 -7.97 1.62
C LEU A 70 10.87 -8.91 1.35
N GLU A 71 12.01 -8.37 0.88
CA GLU A 71 13.20 -9.18 0.65
C GLU A 71 13.80 -9.74 1.95
N ALA A 72 13.79 -8.97 3.04
CA ALA A 72 14.21 -9.46 4.35
C ALA A 72 13.32 -10.62 4.83
N ALA A 73 12.00 -10.52 4.67
CA ALA A 73 11.07 -11.58 5.03
C ALA A 73 11.32 -12.87 4.23
N ARG A 74 11.55 -12.75 2.92
CA ARG A 74 11.89 -13.88 2.03
C ARG A 74 13.21 -14.52 2.42
N ALA A 75 14.25 -13.71 2.62
CA ALA A 75 15.57 -14.18 3.00
C ALA A 75 15.58 -14.89 4.35
N SER A 76 14.76 -14.43 5.31
CA SER A 76 14.61 -15.08 6.61
C SER A 76 13.96 -16.47 6.48
N LEU A 77 12.89 -16.61 5.70
CA LEU A 77 12.27 -17.92 5.42
C LEU A 77 13.24 -18.89 4.75
N LEU A 78 14.00 -18.41 3.75
CA LEU A 78 15.04 -19.21 3.09
C LEU A 78 16.12 -19.64 4.09
N SER A 79 16.55 -18.73 4.97
CA SER A 79 17.56 -19.02 5.99
C SER A 79 17.08 -20.08 6.99
N LEU A 80 15.79 -20.07 7.37
CA LEU A 80 15.21 -21.12 8.23
C LEU A 80 15.21 -22.48 7.53
N LYS A 81 14.92 -22.51 6.22
CA LYS A 81 14.97 -23.73 5.41
C LYS A 81 16.39 -24.29 5.29
N GLU A 82 17.36 -23.45 4.91
CA GLU A 82 18.75 -23.88 4.68
C GLU A 82 19.45 -24.34 5.95
N ARG A 83 19.22 -23.66 7.08
CA ARG A 83 19.90 -23.98 8.34
C ARG A 83 19.23 -25.10 9.10
N GLY A 84 18.03 -25.53 8.71
CA GLY A 84 17.24 -26.54 9.43
C GLY A 84 16.99 -26.18 10.90
N THR A 85 17.05 -24.88 11.27
CA THR A 85 16.96 -24.41 12.66
C THR A 85 15.62 -24.77 13.32
N LEU A 86 14.60 -24.98 12.49
CA LEU A 86 13.27 -25.34 12.93
C LEU A 86 13.11 -26.84 13.17
N GLY A 87 14.00 -27.71 12.69
CA GLY A 87 13.89 -29.17 12.84
C GLY A 87 12.66 -29.80 12.16
N PHE A 88 11.99 -29.06 11.29
CA PHE A 88 10.93 -29.47 10.36
C PHE A 88 10.94 -28.51 9.16
N GLU A 89 10.21 -28.84 8.09
CA GLU A 89 10.16 -27.97 6.90
C GLU A 89 9.09 -26.88 7.09
N CYS A 90 9.49 -25.61 7.00
CA CYS A 90 8.59 -24.48 7.17
C CYS A 90 7.72 -24.24 5.92
N THR A 91 6.78 -25.14 5.64
CA THR A 91 5.82 -25.04 4.54
C THR A 91 4.48 -24.50 5.03
N LEU A 92 3.66 -23.96 4.12
CA LEU A 92 2.30 -23.49 4.46
C LEU A 92 1.32 -24.65 4.70
N GLU A 93 1.69 -25.88 4.33
CA GLU A 93 0.87 -27.08 4.50
C GLU A 93 0.92 -27.59 5.94
N GLU A 94 2.06 -27.39 6.63
CA GLU A 94 2.29 -27.85 8.00
C GLU A 94 1.95 -26.79 9.06
N VAL A 95 1.63 -25.55 8.67
CA VAL A 95 1.51 -24.43 9.61
C VAL A 95 0.23 -23.63 9.42
N ASP A 96 -0.57 -23.56 10.48
CA ASP A 96 -1.74 -22.69 10.55
C ASP A 96 -1.31 -21.21 10.48
N LEU A 97 -1.73 -20.54 9.40
CA LEU A 97 -1.52 -19.12 9.20
C LEU A 97 -2.50 -18.32 10.07
N GLU A 98 -2.09 -18.00 11.29
CA GLU A 98 -2.83 -17.04 12.09
C GLU A 98 -2.48 -15.60 11.71
N ASP A 99 -3.50 -14.81 11.36
CA ASP A 99 -3.37 -13.35 11.23
C ASP A 99 -3.34 -12.72 12.63
N ILE A 100 -2.13 -12.53 13.16
CA ILE A 100 -1.90 -11.91 14.48
C ILE A 100 -2.38 -10.45 14.58
N THR A 101 -2.76 -9.82 13.46
CA THR A 101 -3.24 -8.43 13.43
C THR A 101 -4.76 -8.33 13.20
N LYS A 102 -5.47 -9.47 13.18
CA LYS A 102 -6.92 -9.54 12.89
C LYS A 102 -7.79 -8.68 13.82
N ASP A 103 -7.44 -8.58 15.10
CA ASP A 103 -8.25 -7.90 16.12
C ASP A 103 -7.93 -6.40 16.27
N ARG A 104 -7.01 -5.88 15.46
CA ARG A 104 -6.53 -4.50 15.53
C ARG A 104 -6.79 -3.75 14.22
N ILE A 105 -6.47 -2.46 14.21
CA ILE A 105 -6.30 -1.72 12.96
C ILE A 105 -5.06 -2.29 12.26
N ASN A 106 -5.21 -2.67 11.00
CA ASN A 106 -4.17 -3.28 10.18
C ASN A 106 -4.27 -2.77 8.74
N THR A 107 -3.27 -3.10 7.92
CA THR A 107 -3.20 -2.68 6.51
C THR A 107 -4.44 -3.10 5.73
N LEU A 108 -5.01 -4.28 5.99
CA LEU A 108 -6.19 -4.77 5.26
C LEU A 108 -7.39 -3.85 5.53
N LYS A 109 -7.76 -3.64 6.79
CA LYS A 109 -8.91 -2.80 7.17
C LYS A 109 -8.70 -1.32 6.87
N ALA A 110 -7.46 -0.85 6.91
CA ALA A 110 -7.15 0.57 6.81
C ALA A 110 -6.92 1.04 5.37
N CYS A 111 -6.37 0.18 4.50
CA CYS A 111 -6.03 0.52 3.13
C CYS A 111 -7.04 0.00 2.11
N THR A 112 -8.04 -0.79 2.51
CA THR A 112 -9.12 -1.23 1.61
C THR A 112 -10.46 -0.66 2.06
N SER A 113 -11.34 -0.36 1.10
CA SER A 113 -12.73 -0.02 1.42
C SER A 113 -13.48 -1.30 1.77
N GLU A 114 -14.02 -1.39 2.98
CA GLU A 114 -15.01 -2.39 3.33
C GLU A 114 -16.36 -1.94 2.74
N ASP A 115 -16.57 -2.10 1.43
CA ASP A 115 -17.94 -2.11 0.89
C ASP A 115 -18.44 -3.57 0.88
N PRO A 116 -19.21 -4.00 1.90
CA PRO A 116 -19.72 -5.36 1.98
C PRO A 116 -20.74 -5.70 0.87
N ARG A 117 -21.13 -4.74 0.02
CA ARG A 117 -22.08 -4.95 -1.07
C ARG A 117 -21.45 -5.46 -2.36
N THR A 118 -20.13 -5.42 -2.47
CA THR A 118 -19.39 -5.86 -3.66
C THR A 118 -18.55 -7.08 -3.34
N GLY A 119 -19.05 -8.27 -3.67
CA GLY A 119 -18.29 -9.52 -3.61
C GLY A 119 -17.13 -9.62 -4.63
N ASN A 120 -16.69 -8.47 -5.17
CA ASN A 120 -15.60 -8.35 -6.14
C ASN A 120 -14.42 -7.65 -5.46
N CYS A 121 -13.19 -7.94 -5.91
CA CYS A 121 -11.98 -7.30 -5.39
C CYS A 121 -12.17 -5.77 -5.30
N PRO A 122 -12.04 -5.16 -4.11
CA PRO A 122 -12.31 -3.75 -3.94
C PRO A 122 -11.33 -2.94 -4.77
N VAL A 123 -11.87 -2.12 -5.67
CA VAL A 123 -11.07 -1.16 -6.44
C VAL A 123 -10.64 -0.05 -5.47
N LEU A 124 -9.33 0.19 -5.36
CA LEU A 124 -8.75 1.20 -4.46
C LEU A 124 -9.11 2.65 -4.85
N GLU A 125 -9.76 2.85 -6.00
CA GLU A 125 -10.22 4.14 -6.54
C GLU A 125 -11.51 4.64 -5.85
N SER A 126 -11.55 4.60 -4.53
CA SER A 126 -12.66 5.18 -3.77
C SER A 126 -12.38 6.64 -3.43
N PRO A 127 -13.34 7.58 -3.62
CA PRO A 127 -13.25 8.93 -3.06
C PRO A 127 -13.19 8.93 -1.52
N THR A 128 -13.38 7.78 -0.86
CA THR A 128 -13.27 7.60 0.59
C THR A 128 -11.90 7.07 1.05
N PHE A 129 -10.93 6.89 0.15
CA PHE A 129 -9.60 6.38 0.53
C PHE A 129 -8.85 7.40 1.39
N ASP A 130 -8.60 7.04 2.65
CA ASP A 130 -7.82 7.84 3.58
C ASP A 130 -6.37 7.36 3.62
N LYS A 131 -5.48 8.13 2.97
CA LYS A 131 -4.03 7.87 2.94
C LYS A 131 -3.42 7.83 4.35
N HIS A 132 -3.86 8.70 5.26
CA HIS A 132 -3.31 8.74 6.61
C HIS A 132 -3.71 7.51 7.41
N LYS A 133 -4.99 7.11 7.32
CA LYS A 133 -5.50 5.89 7.94
C LYS A 133 -4.78 4.65 7.39
N CYS A 134 -4.57 4.57 6.08
CA CYS A 134 -3.81 3.47 5.47
C CYS A 134 -2.37 3.39 6.02
N LEU A 135 -1.64 4.50 6.05
CA LEU A 135 -0.28 4.55 6.61
C LEU A 135 -0.25 4.16 8.11
N GLN A 136 -1.26 4.56 8.88
CA GLN A 136 -1.42 4.16 10.28
C GLN A 136 -1.62 2.64 10.40
N GLY A 137 -2.47 2.04 9.56
CA GLY A 137 -2.66 0.59 9.54
C GLY A 137 -1.39 -0.20 9.20
N ILE A 138 -0.59 0.32 8.27
CA ILE A 138 0.74 -0.25 7.95
C ILE A 138 1.67 -0.17 9.16
N TYR A 139 1.72 0.98 9.83
CA TYR A 139 2.56 1.16 11.03
C TYR A 139 2.19 0.18 12.16
N GLU A 140 0.90 -0.01 12.43
CA GLU A 140 0.45 -0.93 13.50
C GLU A 140 0.71 -2.41 13.17
N ASP A 141 0.61 -2.80 11.89
CA ASP A 141 1.05 -4.13 11.45
C ASP A 141 2.54 -4.32 11.76
N LEU A 142 3.39 -3.40 11.29
CA LEU A 142 4.84 -3.48 11.48
C LEU A 142 5.22 -3.55 12.96
N LYS A 143 4.61 -2.72 13.80
CA LYS A 143 4.81 -2.74 15.25
C LYS A 143 4.44 -4.09 15.86
N THR A 144 3.35 -4.70 15.42
CA THR A 144 2.90 -6.01 15.92
C THR A 144 3.87 -7.11 15.50
N TYR A 145 4.27 -7.17 14.22
CA TYR A 145 5.22 -8.17 13.74
C TYR A 145 6.61 -8.01 14.35
N ARG A 146 7.06 -6.78 14.61
CA ARG A 146 8.33 -6.50 15.28
C ARG A 146 8.41 -7.15 16.67
N ALA A 147 7.28 -7.21 17.39
CA ALA A 147 7.20 -7.79 18.73
C ALA A 147 7.14 -9.32 18.73
N GLU A 148 6.98 -9.97 17.56
CA GLU A 148 6.86 -11.43 17.45
C GLU A 148 8.02 -12.08 16.68
N LEU A 149 8.81 -11.28 15.96
CA LEU A 149 9.93 -11.73 15.14
C LEU A 149 11.27 -11.51 15.85
N SER A 150 12.25 -12.35 15.52
CA SER A 150 13.60 -12.31 16.12
C SER A 150 14.74 -12.20 15.10
N ASP A 151 14.46 -12.38 13.80
CA ASP A 151 15.46 -12.24 12.74
C ASP A 151 15.94 -10.79 12.63
N GLN A 152 17.24 -10.57 12.83
CA GLN A 152 17.83 -9.24 12.89
C GLN A 152 17.70 -8.46 11.57
N LYS A 153 17.77 -9.12 10.42
CA LYS A 153 17.60 -8.45 9.11
C LYS A 153 16.16 -8.00 8.93
N VAL A 154 15.21 -8.84 9.35
CA VAL A 154 13.79 -8.51 9.32
C VAL A 154 13.48 -7.35 10.27
N LEU A 155 13.94 -7.44 11.53
CA LEU A 155 13.74 -6.39 12.54
C LEU A 155 14.33 -5.05 12.09
N THR A 156 15.56 -5.05 11.55
CA THR A 156 16.18 -3.85 11.00
C THR A 156 15.35 -3.25 9.85
N SER A 157 14.82 -4.10 8.98
CA SER A 157 14.00 -3.64 7.85
C SER A 157 12.65 -3.07 8.31
N ILE A 158 12.05 -3.67 9.35
CA ILE A 158 10.85 -3.14 10.00
C ILE A 158 11.14 -1.75 10.59
N ASP A 159 12.22 -1.61 11.36
CA ASP A 159 12.60 -0.35 12.00
C ASP A 159 12.84 0.77 10.99
N GLU A 160 13.55 0.47 9.90
CA GLU A 160 13.80 1.43 8.83
C GLU A 160 12.52 1.82 8.08
N MET A 161 11.59 0.89 7.88
CA MET A 161 10.28 1.18 7.29
C MET A 161 9.42 2.06 8.22
N MET A 162 9.34 1.72 9.50
CA MET A 162 8.60 2.50 10.50
C MET A 162 9.16 3.92 10.62
N LYS A 163 10.49 4.06 10.64
CA LYS A 163 11.18 5.36 10.68
C LYS A 163 10.92 6.20 9.43
N ALA A 164 10.88 5.58 8.25
CA ALA A 164 10.58 6.28 7.01
C ALA A 164 9.16 6.88 7.02
N MET A 165 8.19 6.19 7.61
CA MET A 165 6.80 6.67 7.70
C MET A 165 6.56 7.75 8.75
N GLN A 166 7.33 7.77 9.84
CA GLN A 166 7.21 8.77 10.92
C GLN A 166 8.58 9.29 11.39
N PRO A 167 9.21 10.20 10.63
CA PRO A 167 10.47 10.82 11.03
C PRO A 167 10.22 11.83 12.17
N GLY A 168 10.22 11.37 13.42
CA GLY A 168 10.03 12.22 14.60
C GLY A 168 9.43 11.52 15.82
N SER A 169 8.88 10.31 15.66
CA SER A 169 8.46 9.51 16.81
C SER A 169 9.70 8.99 17.55
N PRO A 170 9.85 9.23 18.87
CA PRO A 170 10.87 8.55 19.66
C PRO A 170 10.57 7.07 19.52
N GLY A 171 11.40 6.38 18.73
CA GLY A 171 11.32 4.95 18.60
C GLY A 171 11.52 4.35 19.96
N ALA A 172 10.43 4.09 20.69
CA ALA A 172 10.42 3.09 21.73
C ALA A 172 10.57 1.73 21.01
N LEU A 173 11.77 1.51 20.46
CA LEU A 173 12.26 0.23 20.00
C LEU A 173 12.26 -0.63 21.26
N GLN A 174 11.19 -1.40 21.44
CA GLN A 174 11.20 -2.44 22.44
C GLN A 174 12.39 -3.37 22.14
N PRO A 175 13.13 -3.83 23.16
CA PRO A 175 14.13 -4.85 22.96
C PRO A 175 13.51 -6.00 22.15
N PRO A 176 14.23 -6.58 21.18
CA PRO A 176 13.74 -7.75 20.48
C PRO A 176 13.32 -8.80 21.52
N PRO A 177 12.22 -9.53 21.31
CA PRO A 177 11.88 -10.65 22.17
C PRO A 177 13.05 -11.62 22.16
N SER A 178 13.80 -11.65 23.26
CA SER A 178 14.95 -12.56 23.44
C SER A 178 14.47 -13.95 23.87
N ALA A 179 13.30 -14.38 23.40
CA ALA A 179 12.82 -15.72 23.67
C ALA A 179 13.61 -16.67 22.77
N ALA A 180 14.59 -17.37 23.35
CA ALA A 180 15.16 -18.54 22.70
C ALA A 180 14.01 -19.47 22.30
N LEU A 181 14.07 -20.01 21.08
CA LEU A 181 13.12 -21.02 20.60
C LEU A 181 13.33 -22.30 21.41
N THR A 182 12.67 -22.38 22.56
CA THR A 182 12.92 -23.44 23.55
C THR A 182 12.05 -24.66 23.31
N SER A 183 10.93 -24.51 22.59
CA SER A 183 10.01 -25.62 22.28
C SER A 183 9.75 -25.81 20.79
N PHE A 184 9.25 -26.99 20.41
CA PHE A 184 8.73 -27.26 19.06
C PHE A 184 7.57 -26.31 18.70
N LYS A 185 6.69 -26.02 19.67
CA LYS A 185 5.58 -25.08 19.49
C LYS A 185 6.06 -23.67 19.15
N ASP A 186 7.14 -23.21 19.78
CA ASP A 186 7.71 -21.89 19.46
C ASP A 186 8.29 -21.85 18.05
N ARG A 187 8.92 -22.94 17.61
CA ARG A 187 9.46 -23.08 16.24
C ARG A 187 8.34 -23.08 15.20
N MET A 188 7.24 -23.81 15.43
CA MET A 188 6.05 -23.75 14.57
C MET A 188 5.44 -22.36 14.54
N ARG A 189 5.28 -21.71 15.70
CA ARG A 189 4.75 -20.35 15.80
C ARG A 189 5.60 -19.36 15.02
N LEU A 190 6.93 -19.42 15.14
CA LEU A 190 7.84 -18.55 14.38
C LEU A 190 7.68 -18.75 12.87
N CYS A 191 7.60 -20.00 12.41
CA CYS A 191 7.35 -20.29 10.99
C CYS A 191 6.03 -19.65 10.51
N GLY A 192 4.95 -19.80 11.28
CA GLY A 192 3.64 -19.26 10.94
C GLY A 192 3.63 -17.74 10.91
N VAL A 193 4.18 -17.09 11.95
CA VAL A 193 4.31 -15.63 12.02
C VAL A 193 5.13 -15.09 10.85
N LEU A 194 6.24 -15.76 10.50
CA LEU A 194 7.11 -15.30 9.42
C LEU A 194 6.46 -15.44 8.03
N HIS A 195 5.69 -16.51 7.79
CA HIS A 195 4.88 -16.63 6.57
C HIS A 195 3.76 -15.59 6.51
N ALA A 196 3.02 -15.40 7.61
CA ALA A 196 1.99 -14.36 7.70
C ALA A 196 2.60 -12.96 7.46
N PHE A 197 3.78 -12.71 8.02
CA PHE A 197 4.52 -11.48 7.80
C PHE A 197 4.94 -11.30 6.34
N ARG A 198 5.44 -12.35 5.68
CA ARG A 198 5.78 -12.31 4.24
C ARG A 198 4.55 -11.91 3.40
N ILE A 199 3.39 -12.49 3.69
CA ILE A 199 2.14 -12.15 3.00
C ILE A 199 1.78 -10.68 3.26
N ARG A 200 1.87 -10.22 4.52
CA ARG A 200 1.61 -8.83 4.86
C ARG A 200 2.59 -7.86 4.19
N ALA A 201 3.88 -8.20 4.10
CA ALA A 201 4.90 -7.41 3.43
C ALA A 201 4.62 -7.25 1.93
N VAL A 202 4.09 -8.28 1.26
CA VAL A 202 3.61 -8.16 -0.14
C VAL A 202 2.47 -7.14 -0.23
N THR A 203 1.50 -7.20 0.69
CA THR A 203 0.41 -6.22 0.73
C THR A 203 0.92 -4.81 0.98
N ILE A 204 1.85 -4.62 1.91
CA ILE A 204 2.47 -3.32 2.20
C ILE A 204 3.22 -2.78 0.98
N ASP A 205 4.04 -3.59 0.29
CA ASP A 205 4.76 -3.18 -0.93
C ASP A 205 3.79 -2.72 -2.03
N ARG A 206 2.69 -3.46 -2.24
CA ARG A 206 1.62 -3.05 -3.18
C ARG A 206 0.98 -1.71 -2.80
N MET A 207 0.65 -1.53 -1.52
CA MET A 207 0.06 -0.28 -1.04
C MET A 207 1.05 0.88 -1.13
N MET A 208 2.31 0.67 -0.81
CA MET A 208 3.35 1.69 -0.95
C MET A 208 3.58 2.09 -2.41
N ASN A 209 3.50 1.12 -3.33
CA ASN A 209 3.56 1.42 -4.75
C ASN A 209 2.35 2.26 -5.21
N TYR A 210 1.14 1.89 -4.78
CA TYR A 210 -0.07 2.67 -5.04
C TYR A 210 0.03 4.09 -4.46
N LEU A 211 0.41 4.23 -3.19
CA LEU A 211 0.58 5.51 -2.51
C LEU A 211 1.64 6.41 -3.14
N SER A 212 2.65 5.82 -3.79
CA SER A 212 3.71 6.56 -4.51
C SER A 212 3.26 7.09 -5.86
N ALA A 213 2.17 6.53 -6.42
CA ALA A 213 1.58 6.96 -7.68
C ALA A 213 0.44 7.99 -7.50
N LEU A 214 -0.02 8.21 -6.26
CA LEU A 214 -0.98 9.26 -5.87
C LEU A 214 -0.29 10.62 -5.72
#